data_AF-A0AAE0GDU9-F1
#
_entry.id   AF-A0AAE0GDU9-F1
#
_cell.length_a   1.000
_cell.length_b   1.000
_cell.length_c   1.000
_cell.angle_alpha   90.00
_cell.angle_beta   90.00
_cell.angle_gamma   90.00
#
_symmetry.space_group_name_H-M   'P 1'
#
loop_
_entity.id
_entity.type
_entity.pdbx_description
1 polymer ?
#
loop_
_entity_poly.entity_id
_entity_poly.type
_entity_poly.pdbx_seq_one_letter_code
_entity_poly.pdbx_strand_id
1 'polypeptide(L)'
;MKYALFAICLRLVQACNNCGQGADGNPHHWDRQRRCDHTDYHPKCQVCEGVGGIPTGDENDEITLTSCTPVANASQIDPASLIKPVWASEWTVLNYHEVLIGKKNDPFCFQTFPGNDSAGKLCYRYEYGVQTYDFRHARALREDLVVPTVLGTLQTELLHHGQYMWVVNHFPWYELGIHQCICVQVSGGSYGHQNTSKKAIYPVQKNWTDQMFYIGREKLGVEYIDKVELLDHWAFGPHHVWSRPANGTIVRMWQPFNGLQVFVEPSGTNPGTVDPQKFADIPPSYCKKGGSPFRINCNDTGYYVAPKKDVSSTCSKDANCEATPADFKRARTRKPRDEYRASSFVNMSMTLNKWLTSGSAPVKECSEFDFEELHGLEAALYLLRDSQLDEVYQKVTDNRRAFNSTLADFQKTWTELQALTVGHKNQTQLVGVIRDSLCHEVVMWYVHHLAEDAKQLLGQSGVQIPLLPYQSHREGTGTCKGPVGSKTHEQICQKHEETVTCMSCHSDVYR
;
A
#
# COMPACT_ATOMS: atom_id res chain seq x y z
N MET A 1 0.38 35.77 -52.16
CA MET A 1 0.83 36.30 -50.85
C MET A 1 -0.27 36.24 -49.75
N LYS A 2 -1.19 35.25 -49.77
CA LYS A 2 -2.28 35.11 -48.78
C LYS A 2 -2.35 33.73 -48.08
N TYR A 3 -1.39 32.84 -48.34
CA TYR A 3 -1.37 31.47 -47.77
C TYR A 3 -0.19 31.20 -46.82
N ALA A 4 0.69 32.18 -46.56
CA ALA A 4 1.85 32.02 -45.69
C ALA A 4 1.61 32.43 -44.23
N LEU A 5 0.50 33.11 -43.92
CA LEU A 5 0.21 33.61 -42.56
C LEU A 5 -0.60 32.63 -41.69
N PHE A 6 -1.30 31.64 -42.28
CA PHE A 6 -2.07 30.67 -41.51
C PHE A 6 -1.23 29.53 -40.93
N ALA A 7 -0.10 29.18 -41.56
CA ALA A 7 0.79 28.10 -41.11
C ALA A 7 1.68 28.50 -39.92
N ILE A 8 1.89 29.81 -39.71
CA ILE A 8 2.70 30.34 -38.58
C ILE A 8 1.84 30.44 -37.31
N CYS A 9 0.53 30.69 -37.41
CA CYS A 9 -0.37 30.63 -36.25
C CYS A 9 -0.59 29.20 -35.73
N LEU A 10 -0.64 28.18 -36.57
CA LEU A 10 -0.82 26.79 -36.10
C LEU A 10 0.44 26.21 -35.43
N ARG A 11 1.65 26.66 -35.81
CA ARG A 11 2.90 26.19 -35.18
C ARG A 11 3.23 26.88 -33.84
N LEU A 12 2.65 28.03 -33.56
CA LEU A 12 2.76 28.67 -32.23
C LEU A 12 1.80 28.06 -31.20
N VAL A 13 0.66 27.49 -31.63
CA VAL A 13 -0.26 26.77 -30.72
C VAL A 13 0.30 25.40 -30.32
N GLN A 14 1.09 24.77 -31.19
CA GLN A 14 1.68 23.45 -30.91
C GLN A 14 3.00 23.51 -30.11
N ALA A 15 3.60 24.70 -29.95
CA ALA A 15 4.84 24.91 -29.21
C ALA A 15 4.64 25.10 -27.69
N CYS A 16 3.40 25.15 -27.19
CA CYS A 16 3.11 25.33 -25.76
C CYS A 16 2.49 24.11 -25.06
N ASN A 17 2.39 22.92 -25.68
CA ASN A 17 1.89 21.74 -24.98
C ASN A 17 2.85 21.23 -23.88
N ASN A 18 4.12 21.63 -23.91
CA ASN A 18 5.15 21.24 -22.93
C ASN A 18 5.73 22.43 -22.13
N CYS A 19 5.14 23.62 -22.19
CA CYS A 19 5.61 24.75 -21.39
C CYS A 19 5.04 24.65 -19.97
N GLY A 20 5.90 24.25 -19.02
CA GLY A 20 5.60 24.27 -17.59
C GLY A 20 4.75 23.10 -17.11
N GLN A 21 5.26 21.87 -17.23
CA GLN A 21 4.57 20.64 -16.85
C GLN A 21 4.87 20.18 -15.41
N GLY A 22 5.32 21.07 -14.53
CA GLY A 22 5.72 20.70 -13.16
C GLY A 22 7.12 20.11 -13.11
N ALA A 23 7.67 19.96 -11.90
CA ALA A 23 9.03 19.45 -11.70
C ALA A 23 9.28 18.03 -12.26
N ASP A 24 8.24 17.22 -12.44
CA ASP A 24 8.30 15.86 -13.00
C ASP A 24 7.89 15.77 -14.48
N GLY A 25 7.49 16.89 -15.10
CA GLY A 25 7.16 16.94 -16.54
C GLY A 25 5.79 16.40 -16.95
N ASN A 26 4.83 16.20 -16.02
CA ASN A 26 3.46 15.73 -16.33
C ASN A 26 3.45 14.48 -17.22
N PRO A 27 4.01 13.36 -16.73
CA PRO A 27 4.19 12.12 -17.51
C PRO A 27 2.87 11.53 -18.04
N HIS A 28 1.75 11.81 -17.38
CA HIS A 28 0.42 11.36 -17.79
C HIS A 28 -0.31 12.33 -18.73
N HIS A 29 0.30 13.48 -19.07
CA HIS A 29 -0.34 14.51 -19.87
C HIS A 29 -1.71 14.95 -19.34
N TRP A 30 -1.82 15.05 -18.00
CA TRP A 30 -3.05 15.51 -17.38
C TRP A 30 -3.39 16.92 -17.83
N ASP A 31 -4.67 17.17 -18.08
CA ASP A 31 -5.15 18.49 -18.44
C ASP A 31 -5.02 19.49 -17.29
N ARG A 32 -5.25 20.77 -17.61
CA ARG A 32 -5.12 21.87 -16.64
C ARG A 32 -6.21 21.88 -15.57
N GLN A 33 -7.33 21.18 -15.77
CA GLN A 33 -8.37 21.08 -14.74
C GLN A 33 -7.94 20.07 -13.67
N ARG A 34 -7.38 18.94 -14.08
CA ARG A 34 -6.81 17.94 -13.18
C ARG A 34 -5.51 18.42 -12.53
N ARG A 35 -4.59 19.02 -13.31
CA ARG A 35 -3.25 19.42 -12.84
C ARG A 35 -2.85 20.81 -13.29
N CYS A 36 -2.55 21.67 -12.32
CA CYS A 36 -1.85 22.92 -12.57
C CYS A 36 -0.90 23.23 -11.42
N ASP A 37 0.41 23.05 -11.58
CA ASP A 37 1.34 23.34 -10.47
C ASP A 37 1.80 24.79 -10.51
N HIS A 38 1.38 25.63 -9.57
CA HIS A 38 1.60 27.06 -9.70
C HIS A 38 3.09 27.46 -9.79
N THR A 39 4.00 26.79 -9.10
CA THR A 39 5.43 27.19 -9.12
C THR A 39 6.08 26.96 -10.48
N ASP A 40 5.71 25.88 -11.17
CA ASP A 40 6.43 25.39 -12.37
C ASP A 40 5.59 25.45 -13.65
N TYR A 41 4.32 25.86 -13.58
CA TYR A 41 3.45 26.04 -14.75
C TYR A 41 3.53 27.45 -15.33
N HIS A 42 3.59 27.52 -16.67
CA HIS A 42 3.46 28.76 -17.44
C HIS A 42 2.43 28.56 -18.57
N PRO A 43 1.31 29.31 -18.58
CA PRO A 43 0.95 30.35 -17.63
C PRO A 43 0.65 29.81 -16.22
N LYS A 44 0.81 30.70 -15.22
CA LYS A 44 0.43 30.43 -13.83
C LYS A 44 -1.04 30.05 -13.73
N CYS A 45 -1.36 29.19 -12.77
CA CYS A 45 -2.73 28.74 -12.54
C CYS A 45 -3.67 29.91 -12.30
N GLN A 46 -4.81 29.86 -12.99
CA GLN A 46 -5.91 30.78 -12.85
C GLN A 46 -7.04 30.15 -12.04
N VAL A 47 -8.09 30.93 -11.80
CA VAL A 47 -9.30 30.41 -11.21
C VAL A 47 -9.89 29.25 -12.03
N CYS A 48 -10.39 28.23 -11.34
CA CYS A 48 -10.89 26.99 -11.91
C CYS A 48 -9.87 26.15 -12.71
N GLU A 49 -8.56 26.37 -12.48
CA GLU A 49 -7.49 25.46 -12.93
C GLU A 49 -6.90 24.71 -11.74
N GLY A 50 -6.43 23.47 -11.97
CA GLY A 50 -5.94 22.60 -10.91
C GLY A 50 -7.01 22.26 -9.88
N VAL A 51 -8.29 22.29 -10.26
CA VAL A 51 -9.40 22.00 -9.35
C VAL A 51 -9.47 20.52 -9.01
N GLY A 52 -9.05 19.61 -9.88
CA GLY A 52 -9.10 18.18 -9.62
C GLY A 52 -10.52 17.64 -9.41
N GLY A 53 -10.64 16.60 -8.60
CA GLY A 53 -11.89 15.85 -8.41
C GLY A 53 -11.64 14.54 -7.67
N ILE A 54 -12.51 13.55 -7.82
CA ILE A 54 -12.31 12.18 -7.31
C ILE A 54 -11.59 11.37 -8.40
N PRO A 55 -10.27 11.16 -8.33
CA PRO A 55 -9.54 10.38 -9.32
C PRO A 55 -9.73 8.88 -9.08
N THR A 56 -9.76 8.13 -10.17
CA THR A 56 -9.88 6.66 -10.19
C THR A 56 -8.81 5.98 -11.06
N GLY A 57 -8.04 6.76 -11.81
CA GLY A 57 -7.03 6.25 -12.73
C GLY A 57 -6.13 7.33 -13.33
N ASP A 58 -5.24 6.89 -14.21
CA ASP A 58 -4.13 7.67 -14.76
C ASP A 58 -4.56 8.53 -15.96
N GLU A 59 -5.66 8.20 -16.63
CA GLU A 59 -6.12 8.91 -17.82
C GLU A 59 -6.98 10.14 -17.46
N ASN A 60 -7.09 11.12 -18.36
CA ASN A 60 -7.84 12.37 -18.10
C ASN A 60 -9.35 12.16 -17.87
N ASP A 61 -9.92 11.08 -18.38
CA ASP A 61 -11.32 10.71 -18.17
C ASP A 61 -11.53 9.82 -16.94
N GLU A 62 -10.46 9.30 -16.33
CA GLU A 62 -10.50 8.50 -15.11
C GLU A 62 -10.51 9.36 -13.83
N ILE A 63 -11.22 10.49 -13.88
CA ILE A 63 -11.45 11.40 -12.75
C ILE A 63 -12.85 12.00 -12.84
N THR A 64 -13.58 11.97 -11.73
CA THR A 64 -14.81 12.74 -11.61
C THR A 64 -14.45 14.16 -11.17
N LEU A 65 -14.28 15.06 -12.14
CA LEU A 65 -13.93 16.45 -11.89
C LEU A 65 -15.00 17.17 -11.06
N THR A 66 -14.56 18.04 -10.16
CA THR A 66 -15.49 18.89 -9.43
C THR A 66 -15.99 20.06 -10.28
N SER A 67 -17.21 20.52 -10.02
CA SER A 67 -17.74 21.72 -10.65
C SER A 67 -17.01 22.97 -10.15
N CYS A 68 -16.66 23.89 -11.05
CA CYS A 68 -16.09 25.18 -10.69
C CYS A 68 -16.70 26.31 -11.51
N THR A 69 -17.00 27.44 -10.86
CA THR A 69 -17.41 28.68 -11.53
C THR A 69 -16.56 29.84 -11.00
N PRO A 70 -15.81 30.56 -11.86
CA PRO A 70 -15.06 31.74 -11.45
C PRO A 70 -15.98 32.82 -10.84
N VAL A 71 -15.55 33.42 -9.73
CA VAL A 71 -16.24 34.58 -9.12
C VAL A 71 -15.39 35.83 -9.23
N ALA A 72 -14.11 35.74 -8.87
CA ALA A 72 -13.18 36.86 -8.94
C ALA A 72 -11.73 36.35 -9.04
N ASN A 73 -10.91 36.97 -9.87
CA ASN A 73 -9.46 36.75 -9.86
C ASN A 73 -8.81 37.46 -8.67
N ALA A 74 -7.58 37.08 -8.33
CA ALA A 74 -6.81 37.72 -7.24
C ALA A 74 -6.77 39.26 -7.30
N SER A 75 -6.67 39.84 -8.50
CA SER A 75 -6.60 41.30 -8.69
C SER A 75 -7.93 42.03 -8.44
N GLN A 76 -9.04 41.31 -8.28
CA GLN A 76 -10.38 41.87 -8.11
C GLN A 76 -10.86 41.86 -6.65
N ILE A 77 -10.09 41.26 -5.74
CA ILE A 77 -10.39 41.21 -4.31
C ILE A 77 -9.41 42.10 -3.56
N ASP A 78 -9.92 42.91 -2.63
CA ASP A 78 -9.08 43.72 -1.75
C ASP A 78 -8.20 42.80 -0.89
N PRO A 79 -6.85 42.87 -1.00
CA PRO A 79 -5.96 42.05 -0.19
C PRO A 79 -6.16 42.21 1.32
N ALA A 80 -6.63 43.38 1.78
CA ALA A 80 -6.91 43.62 3.20
C ALA A 80 -8.14 42.84 3.72
N SER A 81 -9.01 42.38 2.81
CA SER A 81 -10.19 41.57 3.13
C SER A 81 -9.91 40.06 3.17
N LEU A 82 -8.72 39.63 2.73
CA LEU A 82 -8.38 38.21 2.63
C LEU A 82 -8.10 37.60 4.00
N ILE A 83 -8.75 36.46 4.26
CA ILE A 83 -8.48 35.63 5.44
C ILE A 83 -7.76 34.37 4.95
N LYS A 84 -6.52 34.17 5.40
CA LYS A 84 -5.71 33.01 5.01
C LYS A 84 -6.31 31.70 5.54
N PRO A 85 -6.03 30.56 4.88
CA PRO A 85 -6.37 29.24 5.40
C PRO A 85 -5.84 29.03 6.82
N VAL A 86 -6.72 28.57 7.71
CA VAL A 86 -6.40 28.33 9.12
C VAL A 86 -6.01 26.86 9.31
N TRP A 87 -4.77 26.60 9.68
CA TRP A 87 -4.32 25.31 10.19
C TRP A 87 -4.00 25.46 11.67
N ALA A 88 -5.01 25.28 12.53
CA ALA A 88 -4.86 25.54 13.95
C ALA A 88 -3.81 24.62 14.60
N SER A 89 -3.30 25.02 15.76
CA SER A 89 -2.31 24.21 16.48
C SER A 89 -2.89 22.90 17.01
N GLU A 90 -4.20 22.84 17.23
CA GLU A 90 -4.92 21.66 17.74
C GLU A 90 -6.30 21.62 17.10
N TRP A 91 -6.68 20.45 16.58
CA TRP A 91 -8.02 20.19 16.06
C TRP A 91 -8.24 18.70 15.81
N THR A 92 -9.52 18.32 15.73
CA THR A 92 -9.98 16.99 15.33
C THR A 92 -11.10 17.19 14.31
N VAL A 93 -11.05 16.47 13.19
CA VAL A 93 -12.13 16.39 12.21
C VAL A 93 -12.59 14.94 12.17
N LEU A 94 -13.83 14.67 12.58
CA LEU A 94 -14.40 13.33 12.70
C LEU A 94 -14.91 12.77 11.37
N ASN A 95 -15.17 13.66 10.40
CA ASN A 95 -15.57 13.27 9.05
C ASN A 95 -14.60 13.87 8.02
N TYR A 96 -13.57 13.10 7.76
CA TYR A 96 -12.48 13.37 6.83
C TYR A 96 -12.53 12.35 5.70
N HIS A 97 -12.39 12.81 4.46
CA HIS A 97 -12.28 11.94 3.29
C HIS A 97 -10.99 12.25 2.55
N GLU A 98 -10.34 11.20 2.06
CA GLU A 98 -9.12 11.30 1.27
C GLU A 98 -9.17 10.35 0.08
N VAL A 99 -8.55 10.79 -1.02
CA VAL A 99 -8.10 9.88 -2.07
C VAL A 99 -6.59 9.98 -2.11
N LEU A 100 -5.91 8.99 -1.55
CA LEU A 100 -4.46 8.89 -1.56
C LEU A 100 -3.99 8.48 -2.94
N ILE A 101 -3.05 9.25 -3.50
CA ILE A 101 -2.42 8.96 -4.78
C ILE A 101 -0.95 8.69 -4.55
N GLY A 102 -0.45 7.63 -5.16
CA GLY A 102 0.97 7.30 -5.12
C GLY A 102 1.33 6.23 -6.11
N LYS A 103 2.62 5.87 -6.17
CA LYS A 103 3.09 4.83 -7.08
C LYS A 103 2.44 3.49 -6.76
N LYS A 104 2.01 2.80 -7.82
CA LYS A 104 1.48 1.45 -7.74
C LYS A 104 2.61 0.44 -7.58
N ASN A 105 2.89 0.09 -6.33
CA ASN A 105 3.91 -0.91 -5.98
C ASN A 105 3.33 -2.30 -5.71
N ASP A 106 2.01 -2.39 -5.58
CA ASP A 106 1.28 -3.64 -5.36
C ASP A 106 -0.10 -3.55 -6.05
N PRO A 107 -0.73 -4.68 -6.38
CA PRO A 107 -1.98 -4.67 -7.13
C PRO A 107 -3.19 -4.09 -6.40
N PHE A 108 -3.14 -4.04 -5.07
CA PHE A 108 -4.25 -3.62 -4.22
C PHE A 108 -4.04 -2.25 -3.58
N CYS A 109 -2.92 -1.60 -3.88
CA CYS A 109 -2.56 -0.28 -3.37
C CYS A 109 -2.36 -0.22 -1.84
N PHE A 110 -1.96 -1.33 -1.22
CA PHE A 110 -1.61 -1.38 0.21
C PHE A 110 -0.28 -0.69 0.52
N GLN A 111 0.66 -0.68 -0.42
CA GLN A 111 2.00 -0.10 -0.32
C GLN A 111 2.12 1.21 -1.11
N THR A 112 1.05 1.98 -1.11
CA THR A 112 0.98 3.29 -1.77
C THR A 112 1.28 4.39 -0.77
N PHE A 113 2.24 5.24 -1.11
CA PHE A 113 2.56 6.46 -0.37
C PHE A 113 2.66 7.64 -1.34
N PRO A 114 2.25 8.85 -0.94
CA PRO A 114 2.42 10.06 -1.74
C PRO A 114 3.90 10.31 -2.07
N GLY A 115 4.15 10.80 -3.28
CA GLY A 115 5.49 11.03 -3.81
C GLY A 115 5.75 12.50 -4.13
N ASN A 116 6.85 12.76 -4.82
CA ASN A 116 7.13 14.05 -5.45
C ASN A 116 7.16 13.96 -6.98
N ASP A 117 6.82 12.80 -7.54
CA ASP A 117 6.69 12.57 -8.97
C ASP A 117 5.48 11.66 -9.22
N SER A 118 4.89 11.86 -10.39
CA SER A 118 3.75 11.10 -10.90
C SER A 118 4.14 10.11 -11.99
N ALA A 119 5.41 9.72 -12.08
CA ALA A 119 5.86 8.83 -13.13
C ALA A 119 5.46 7.37 -12.84
N GLY A 120 5.05 6.65 -13.88
CA GLY A 120 4.68 5.24 -13.79
C GLY A 120 3.18 5.03 -13.61
N LYS A 121 2.77 3.84 -13.20
CA LYS A 121 1.36 3.55 -12.86
C LYS A 121 1.08 4.00 -11.43
N LEU A 122 -0.08 4.63 -11.22
CA LEU A 122 -0.47 5.12 -9.91
C LEU A 122 -1.60 4.28 -9.30
N CYS A 123 -1.69 4.41 -7.98
CA CYS A 123 -2.73 3.90 -7.13
C CYS A 123 -3.60 5.05 -6.65
N TYR A 124 -4.92 4.82 -6.59
CA TYR A 124 -5.92 5.79 -6.19
C TYR A 124 -6.76 5.16 -5.08
N ARG A 125 -6.43 5.47 -3.82
CA ARG A 125 -7.03 4.81 -2.67
C ARG A 125 -7.96 5.75 -1.94
N TYR A 126 -9.25 5.52 -2.08
CA TYR A 126 -10.25 6.21 -1.27
C TYR A 126 -10.23 5.71 0.16
N GLU A 127 -10.25 6.64 1.10
CA GLU A 127 -10.29 6.39 2.54
C GLU A 127 -11.07 7.50 3.26
N TYR A 128 -11.65 7.16 4.40
CA TYR A 128 -12.44 8.11 5.18
C TYR A 128 -12.38 7.81 6.67
N GLY A 129 -12.52 8.81 7.53
CA GLY A 129 -12.49 8.61 8.97
C GLY A 129 -12.19 9.89 9.73
N VAL A 130 -11.28 9.80 10.69
CA VAL A 130 -10.94 10.88 11.62
C VAL A 130 -9.52 11.34 11.39
N GLN A 131 -9.29 12.65 11.30
CA GLN A 131 -7.94 13.24 11.32
C GLN A 131 -7.80 14.13 12.57
N THR A 132 -6.73 13.91 13.32
CA THR A 132 -6.41 14.60 14.57
C THR A 132 -5.03 15.21 14.48
N TYR A 133 -4.91 16.50 14.79
CA TYR A 133 -3.64 17.21 14.77
C TYR A 133 -3.42 17.90 16.11
N ASP A 134 -2.26 17.65 16.73
CA ASP A 134 -1.83 18.32 17.95
C ASP A 134 -0.37 18.74 17.84
N PHE A 135 -0.18 20.02 17.53
CA PHE A 135 1.12 20.66 17.50
C PHE A 135 1.60 21.12 18.88
N ARG A 136 0.69 21.35 19.83
CA ARG A 136 1.05 21.97 21.11
C ARG A 136 1.68 20.98 22.07
N HIS A 137 1.05 19.82 22.24
CA HIS A 137 1.45 18.84 23.24
C HIS A 137 2.13 17.65 22.57
N ALA A 138 1.44 16.96 21.66
CA ALA A 138 1.97 15.77 21.01
C ALA A 138 3.01 16.07 19.89
N ARG A 139 2.91 17.22 19.22
CA ARG A 139 3.66 17.54 17.99
C ARG A 139 3.50 16.46 16.91
N ALA A 140 2.26 16.01 16.72
CA ALA A 140 1.92 14.87 15.90
C ALA A 140 0.65 15.10 15.07
N LEU A 141 0.52 14.31 14.00
CA LEU A 141 -0.70 14.14 13.22
C LEU A 141 -1.08 12.66 13.26
N ARG A 142 -2.36 12.38 13.45
CA ARG A 142 -2.93 11.03 13.45
C ARG A 142 -4.15 10.98 12.55
N GLU A 143 -4.28 9.90 11.80
CA GLU A 143 -5.48 9.56 11.04
C GLU A 143 -5.95 8.17 11.46
N ASP A 144 -7.25 8.06 11.74
CA ASP A 144 -7.94 6.80 11.98
C ASP A 144 -8.92 6.59 10.83
N LEU A 145 -8.49 5.79 9.85
CA LEU A 145 -9.12 5.68 8.54
C LEU A 145 -9.80 4.32 8.35
N VAL A 146 -10.90 4.35 7.61
CA VAL A 146 -11.55 3.20 7.02
C VAL A 146 -11.18 3.19 5.54
N VAL A 147 -10.62 2.07 5.09
CA VAL A 147 -10.09 1.93 3.73
C VAL A 147 -10.84 0.79 3.05
N PRO A 148 -11.81 1.10 2.17
CA PRO A 148 -12.44 0.10 1.32
C PRO A 148 -11.42 -0.46 0.33
N THR A 149 -11.26 -1.79 0.31
CA THR A 149 -10.37 -2.46 -0.65
C THR A 149 -11.10 -3.59 -1.35
N VAL A 150 -10.52 -4.11 -2.44
CA VAL A 150 -11.09 -5.26 -3.15
C VAL A 150 -11.13 -6.53 -2.30
N LEU A 151 -10.35 -6.59 -1.21
CA LEU A 151 -10.32 -7.72 -0.28
C LEU A 151 -11.26 -7.55 0.91
N GLY A 152 -11.94 -6.41 1.01
CA GLY A 152 -12.78 -6.03 2.14
C GLY A 152 -12.36 -4.70 2.74
N THR A 153 -13.14 -4.23 3.70
CA THR A 153 -12.86 -2.98 4.41
C THR A 153 -11.85 -3.23 5.50
N LEU A 154 -10.79 -2.42 5.56
CA LEU A 154 -9.80 -2.44 6.63
C LEU A 154 -9.80 -1.12 7.41
N GLN A 155 -9.22 -1.14 8.60
CA GLN A 155 -8.99 0.06 9.41
C GLN A 155 -7.50 0.37 9.41
N THR A 156 -7.12 1.61 9.16
CA THR A 156 -5.73 2.07 9.15
C THR A 156 -5.55 3.16 10.19
N GLU A 157 -4.58 3.00 11.08
CA GLU A 157 -4.05 4.08 11.91
C GLU A 157 -2.77 4.60 11.27
N LEU A 158 -2.76 5.86 10.84
CA LEU A 158 -1.56 6.56 10.42
C LEU A 158 -1.16 7.53 11.53
N LEU A 159 0.10 7.47 11.96
CA LEU A 159 0.64 8.37 12.97
C LEU A 159 1.95 8.97 12.49
N HIS A 160 2.05 10.29 12.41
CA HIS A 160 3.27 11.02 12.10
C HIS A 160 3.73 11.79 13.33
N HIS A 161 4.90 11.44 13.88
CA HIS A 161 5.50 12.13 15.02
C HIS A 161 7.03 12.20 14.88
N GLY A 162 7.57 13.41 15.07
CA GLY A 162 8.99 13.66 14.82
C GLY A 162 9.36 13.36 13.37
N GLN A 163 10.45 12.63 13.15
CA GLN A 163 10.86 12.19 11.81
C GLN A 163 10.24 10.85 11.37
N TYR A 164 9.35 10.28 12.18
CA TYR A 164 8.85 8.93 12.00
C TYR A 164 7.36 8.92 11.70
N MET A 165 6.96 8.00 10.84
CA MET A 165 5.57 7.71 10.54
C MET A 165 5.32 6.22 10.73
N TRP A 166 4.15 5.89 11.26
CA TRP A 166 3.67 4.53 11.43
C TRP A 166 2.37 4.37 10.67
N VAL A 167 2.24 3.25 9.96
CA VAL A 167 0.99 2.82 9.35
C VAL A 167 0.63 1.48 9.95
N VAL A 168 -0.44 1.44 10.73
CA VAL A 168 -0.97 0.22 11.34
C VAL A 168 -2.24 -0.17 10.59
N ASN A 169 -2.17 -1.26 9.83
CA ASN A 169 -3.34 -1.81 9.14
C ASN A 169 -3.95 -2.92 9.99
N HIS A 170 -5.21 -2.73 10.35
CA HIS A 170 -6.04 -3.74 10.99
C HIS A 170 -6.88 -4.45 9.93
N PHE A 171 -6.75 -5.77 9.85
CA PHE A 171 -7.53 -6.61 8.95
C PHE A 171 -8.69 -7.23 9.75
N PRO A 172 -9.86 -6.57 9.86
CA PRO A 172 -10.92 -6.98 10.78
C PRO A 172 -11.59 -8.30 10.38
N TRP A 173 -11.46 -8.70 9.12
CA TRP A 173 -11.91 -9.99 8.61
C TRP A 173 -10.94 -11.13 8.96
N TYR A 174 -9.78 -10.82 9.55
CA TYR A 174 -8.83 -11.81 10.02
C TYR A 174 -9.03 -12.10 11.50
N GLU A 175 -9.81 -13.13 11.84
CA GLU A 175 -10.21 -13.46 13.23
C GLU A 175 -9.02 -13.71 14.18
N LEU A 176 -7.83 -14.02 13.65
CA LEU A 176 -6.61 -14.18 14.46
C LEU A 176 -5.97 -12.84 14.88
N GLY A 177 -6.59 -11.69 14.58
CA GLY A 177 -6.09 -10.38 15.02
C GLY A 177 -4.72 -10.03 14.43
N ILE A 178 -4.42 -10.54 13.24
CA ILE A 178 -3.14 -10.28 12.59
C ILE A 178 -3.23 -8.90 11.97
N HIS A 179 -2.41 -8.00 12.50
CA HIS A 179 -2.29 -6.62 12.06
C HIS A 179 -0.94 -6.46 11.37
N GLN A 180 -0.80 -5.44 10.54
CA GLN A 180 0.49 -5.03 9.97
C GLN A 180 0.91 -3.72 10.61
N CYS A 181 2.17 -3.59 11.00
CA CYS A 181 2.77 -2.27 11.24
C CYS A 181 3.90 -2.00 10.26
N ILE A 182 3.90 -0.82 9.64
CA ILE A 182 4.98 -0.31 8.81
C ILE A 182 5.60 0.89 9.51
N CYS A 183 6.88 0.80 9.82
CA CYS A 183 7.66 1.92 10.33
C CYS A 183 8.37 2.63 9.18
N VAL A 184 8.27 3.96 9.15
CA VAL A 184 8.87 4.80 8.11
C VAL A 184 9.62 5.95 8.76
N GLN A 185 10.82 6.26 8.25
CA GLN A 185 11.45 7.55 8.50
C GLN A 185 11.16 8.47 7.31
N VAL A 186 10.41 9.54 7.56
CA VAL A 186 9.99 10.46 6.50
C VAL A 186 11.15 11.39 6.16
N SER A 187 11.57 11.41 4.90
CA SER A 187 12.64 12.28 4.40
C SER A 187 12.23 12.88 3.06
N GLY A 188 12.72 14.08 2.75
CA GLY A 188 12.32 14.76 1.52
C GLY A 188 12.84 14.07 0.26
N GLY A 189 11.96 13.46 -0.54
CA GLY A 189 12.28 12.84 -1.83
C GLY A 189 11.36 11.65 -2.14
N SER A 190 11.35 11.20 -3.40
CA SER A 190 10.52 10.08 -3.86
C SER A 190 10.74 8.82 -3.02
N TYR A 191 9.64 8.12 -2.71
CA TYR A 191 9.64 6.85 -1.96
C TYR A 191 10.67 5.88 -2.58
N GLY A 192 11.50 5.25 -1.74
CA GLY A 192 12.59 4.36 -2.19
C GLY A 192 13.96 5.01 -2.37
N HIS A 193 14.07 6.34 -2.34
CA HIS A 193 15.35 7.05 -2.34
C HIS A 193 15.71 7.57 -0.95
N GLN A 194 16.11 6.64 -0.08
CA GLN A 194 16.74 6.93 1.21
C GLN A 194 18.16 7.44 1.01
N ASN A 195 18.29 8.65 0.49
CA ASN A 195 19.54 9.34 0.68
C ASN A 195 19.52 9.92 2.11
N THR A 196 20.26 9.29 3.01
CA THR A 196 20.47 9.72 4.41
C THR A 196 21.05 11.14 4.51
N SER A 197 21.46 11.74 3.39
CA SER A 197 21.82 13.16 3.29
C SER A 197 20.62 14.11 3.16
N LYS A 198 19.38 13.63 3.02
CA LYS A 198 18.18 14.47 2.85
C LYS A 198 17.52 14.76 4.19
N LYS A 199 16.99 15.98 4.29
CA LYS A 199 16.41 16.53 5.52
C LYS A 199 15.18 15.71 5.94
N ALA A 200 15.14 15.32 7.21
CA ALA A 200 13.96 14.70 7.82
C ALA A 200 12.73 15.59 7.66
N ILE A 201 11.58 14.97 7.39
CA ILE A 201 10.28 15.64 7.31
C ILE A 201 9.53 15.37 8.61
N TYR A 202 9.05 16.45 9.21
CA TYR A 202 8.26 16.46 10.43
C TYR A 202 6.78 16.62 10.09
N PRO A 203 5.85 16.35 11.03
CA PRO A 203 4.46 16.72 10.87
C PRO A 203 4.33 18.16 10.40
N VAL A 204 3.34 18.38 9.54
CA VAL A 204 3.08 19.69 8.93
C VAL A 204 3.05 20.77 10.01
N GLN A 205 3.79 21.86 9.79
CA GLN A 205 3.91 22.95 10.76
C GLN A 205 2.71 23.85 10.66
N LYS A 206 2.12 24.29 11.80
CA LYS A 206 0.91 25.11 11.79
C LYS A 206 0.93 26.38 10.93
N ASN A 207 2.11 26.94 10.69
CA ASN A 207 2.31 28.18 9.94
C ASN A 207 2.60 27.94 8.45
N TRP A 208 2.43 26.71 7.96
CA TRP A 208 2.65 26.41 6.55
C TRP A 208 1.73 27.22 5.62
N THR A 209 0.51 27.54 6.08
CA THR A 209 -0.46 28.35 5.34
C THR A 209 -0.01 29.80 5.14
N ASP A 210 0.96 30.29 5.92
CA ASP A 210 1.53 31.64 5.75
C ASP A 210 2.29 31.78 4.42
N GLN A 211 2.76 30.67 3.85
CA GLN A 211 3.53 30.65 2.60
C GLN A 211 2.64 30.58 1.35
N MET A 212 1.32 30.43 1.51
CA MET A 212 0.40 30.39 0.39
C MET A 212 0.19 31.75 -0.24
N PHE A 213 -0.06 31.75 -1.55
CA PHE A 213 -0.52 32.91 -2.30
C PHE A 213 -1.97 32.68 -2.77
N TYR A 214 -2.67 33.79 -2.98
CA TYR A 214 -4.07 33.81 -3.38
C TYR A 214 -4.21 33.73 -4.91
N ILE A 215 -5.06 32.82 -5.40
CA ILE A 215 -5.37 32.67 -6.84
C ILE A 215 -6.65 33.43 -7.19
N GLY A 216 -7.70 33.29 -6.38
CA GLY A 216 -8.97 33.96 -6.60
C GLY A 216 -10.11 33.35 -5.79
N ARG A 217 -11.33 33.74 -6.12
CA ARG A 217 -12.57 33.27 -5.51
C ARG A 217 -13.41 32.52 -6.53
N GLU A 218 -13.96 31.40 -6.09
CA GLU A 218 -14.65 30.43 -6.95
C GLU A 218 -15.89 29.90 -6.24
N LYS A 219 -16.91 29.51 -7.01
CA LYS A 219 -17.94 28.59 -6.53
C LYS A 219 -17.50 27.19 -6.90
N LEU A 220 -17.20 26.37 -5.91
CA LEU A 220 -16.65 25.03 -6.09
C LEU A 220 -17.63 23.99 -5.55
N GLY A 221 -17.85 22.92 -6.32
CA GLY A 221 -18.43 21.69 -5.79
C GLY A 221 -17.44 21.08 -4.81
N VAL A 222 -17.92 20.63 -3.65
CA VAL A 222 -17.08 19.94 -2.68
C VAL A 222 -17.52 18.49 -2.63
N GLU A 223 -16.59 17.60 -2.88
CA GLU A 223 -16.79 16.16 -2.94
C GLU A 223 -17.31 15.64 -1.59
N TYR A 224 -18.08 14.56 -1.60
CA TYR A 224 -18.64 13.88 -0.41
C TYR A 224 -19.61 14.71 0.46
N ILE A 225 -19.82 16.00 0.16
CA ILE A 225 -20.78 16.86 0.88
C ILE A 225 -21.93 17.39 0.00
N ASP A 226 -21.96 16.99 -1.28
CA ASP A 226 -23.00 17.31 -2.27
C ASP A 226 -23.42 18.79 -2.28
N LYS A 227 -22.44 19.70 -2.15
CA LYS A 227 -22.68 21.12 -2.00
C LYS A 227 -21.70 21.95 -2.82
N VAL A 228 -22.22 23.04 -3.40
CA VAL A 228 -21.40 24.10 -4.00
C VAL A 228 -21.18 25.20 -2.98
N GLU A 229 -19.93 25.51 -2.67
CA GLU A 229 -19.54 26.57 -1.72
C GLU A 229 -18.78 27.71 -2.42
N LEU A 230 -18.92 28.92 -1.89
CA LEU A 230 -18.09 30.06 -2.27
C LEU A 230 -16.79 29.98 -1.48
N LEU A 231 -15.67 29.73 -2.16
CA LEU A 231 -14.37 29.48 -1.55
C LEU A 231 -13.29 30.38 -2.13
N ASP A 232 -12.33 30.73 -1.27
CA ASP A 232 -11.06 31.34 -1.67
C ASP A 232 -10.07 30.24 -2.02
N HIS A 233 -9.48 30.34 -3.20
CA HIS A 233 -8.51 29.40 -3.76
C HIS A 233 -7.09 29.92 -3.50
N TRP A 234 -6.31 29.11 -2.80
CA TRP A 234 -4.93 29.35 -2.43
C TRP A 234 -4.04 28.25 -3.00
N ALA A 235 -2.75 28.54 -3.21
CA ALA A 235 -1.79 27.50 -3.54
C ALA A 235 -0.42 27.72 -2.91
N PHE A 236 0.33 26.63 -2.80
CA PHE A 236 1.73 26.58 -2.39
C PHE A 236 2.45 25.44 -3.12
N GLY A 237 3.28 25.79 -4.11
CA GLY A 237 3.87 24.77 -4.98
C GLY A 237 2.79 24.07 -5.82
N PRO A 238 2.72 22.72 -5.79
CA PRO A 238 1.67 21.94 -6.43
C PRO A 238 0.42 21.74 -5.56
N HIS A 239 0.38 22.28 -4.34
CA HIS A 239 -0.74 22.11 -3.41
C HIS A 239 -1.75 23.23 -3.58
N HIS A 240 -3.01 22.86 -3.79
CA HIS A 240 -4.15 23.77 -3.85
C HIS A 240 -5.01 23.61 -2.60
N VAL A 241 -5.51 24.71 -2.08
CA VAL A 241 -6.31 24.75 -0.86
C VAL A 241 -7.49 25.69 -1.07
N TRP A 242 -8.69 25.21 -0.75
CA TRP A 242 -9.90 26.02 -0.77
C TRP A 242 -10.40 26.25 0.65
N SER A 243 -10.56 27.52 1.00
CA SER A 243 -11.02 27.94 2.32
C SER A 243 -12.21 28.89 2.26
N ARG A 244 -13.00 28.94 3.32
CA ARG A 244 -14.16 29.83 3.41
C ARG A 244 -13.69 31.28 3.60
N PRO A 245 -14.13 32.25 2.76
CA PRO A 245 -13.69 33.65 2.86
C PRO A 245 -13.97 34.32 4.21
N ALA A 246 -15.04 33.89 4.90
CA ALA A 246 -15.50 34.54 6.12
C ALA A 246 -14.62 34.24 7.35
N ASN A 247 -13.85 33.14 7.33
CA ASN A 247 -13.12 32.69 8.51
C ASN A 247 -11.83 31.89 8.22
N GLY A 248 -11.51 31.62 6.95
CA GLY A 248 -10.32 30.87 6.57
C GLY A 248 -10.41 29.35 6.83
N THR A 249 -11.58 28.80 7.20
CA THR A 249 -11.73 27.35 7.39
C THR A 249 -11.37 26.61 6.11
N ILE A 250 -10.41 25.69 6.17
CA ILE A 250 -10.10 24.79 5.05
C ILE A 250 -11.23 23.79 4.87
N VAL A 251 -11.69 23.65 3.64
CA VAL A 251 -12.75 22.70 3.26
C VAL A 251 -12.19 21.58 2.38
N ARG A 252 -11.21 21.91 1.54
CA ARG A 252 -10.69 21.01 0.51
C ARG A 252 -9.23 21.30 0.21
N MET A 253 -8.44 20.25 0.01
CA MET A 253 -7.07 20.33 -0.47
C MET A 253 -6.88 19.37 -1.64
N TRP A 254 -6.08 19.78 -2.62
CA TRP A 254 -5.75 18.98 -3.79
C TRP A 254 -4.28 19.10 -4.11
N GLN A 255 -3.65 17.96 -4.31
CA GLN A 255 -2.36 17.89 -4.98
C GLN A 255 -2.46 16.82 -6.08
N PRO A 256 -2.24 17.19 -7.36
CA PRO A 256 -2.58 16.37 -8.52
C PRO A 256 -2.12 14.90 -8.52
N PHE A 257 -1.02 14.60 -7.82
CA PHE A 257 -0.40 13.27 -7.76
C PHE A 257 -0.18 12.74 -6.34
N ASN A 258 -0.64 13.46 -5.31
CA ASN A 258 -0.56 12.98 -3.92
C ASN A 258 -1.92 12.72 -3.30
N GLY A 259 -2.93 13.52 -3.65
CA GLY A 259 -4.28 13.21 -3.22
C GLY A 259 -5.26 14.37 -3.17
N LEU A 260 -6.51 13.99 -2.93
CA LEU A 260 -7.63 14.85 -2.57
C LEU A 260 -7.88 14.70 -1.07
N GLN A 261 -8.05 15.80 -0.35
CA GLN A 261 -8.48 15.79 1.06
C GLN A 261 -9.70 16.68 1.23
N VAL A 262 -10.73 16.19 1.91
CA VAL A 262 -11.99 16.92 2.15
C VAL A 262 -12.35 16.89 3.62
N PHE A 263 -12.56 18.08 4.17
CA PHE A 263 -12.93 18.30 5.57
C PHE A 263 -14.43 18.64 5.62
N VAL A 264 -15.25 17.65 5.97
CA VAL A 264 -16.72 17.76 5.90
C VAL A 264 -17.27 18.65 7.02
N GLU A 265 -16.61 18.64 8.18
CA GLU A 265 -17.09 19.40 9.33
C GLU A 265 -17.04 20.91 9.09
N PRO A 266 -18.05 21.68 9.57
CA PRO A 266 -18.04 23.14 9.46
C PRO A 266 -16.82 23.81 10.11
N SER A 267 -16.26 23.19 11.16
CA SER A 267 -15.02 23.62 11.82
C SER A 267 -13.80 23.43 10.92
N GLY A 268 -13.74 22.38 10.12
CA GLY A 268 -12.54 21.97 9.38
C GLY A 268 -11.31 21.98 10.29
N THR A 269 -10.24 22.62 9.84
CA THR A 269 -8.95 22.73 10.55
C THR A 269 -8.85 23.95 11.49
N ASN A 270 -9.97 24.57 11.86
CA ASN A 270 -10.01 25.63 12.88
C ASN A 270 -9.71 25.11 14.28
N PRO A 271 -9.39 25.99 15.26
CA PRO A 271 -9.12 25.56 16.63
C PRO A 271 -10.24 24.67 17.18
N GLY A 272 -9.85 23.49 17.64
CA GLY A 272 -10.75 22.49 18.20
C GLY A 272 -10.13 21.79 19.40
N THR A 273 -10.82 20.76 19.88
CA THR A 273 -10.34 19.91 20.97
C THR A 273 -9.65 18.67 20.42
N VAL A 274 -8.60 18.24 21.11
CA VAL A 274 -7.89 16.99 20.86
C VAL A 274 -8.02 16.12 22.10
N ASP A 275 -8.26 14.82 21.92
CA ASP A 275 -8.10 13.83 22.98
C ASP A 275 -6.62 13.42 23.09
N PRO A 276 -5.90 13.76 24.17
CA PRO A 276 -4.49 13.41 24.32
C PRO A 276 -4.23 11.90 24.28
N GLN A 277 -5.23 11.06 24.59
CA GLN A 277 -5.08 9.60 24.56
C GLN A 277 -4.84 9.07 23.15
N LYS A 278 -5.26 9.80 22.11
CA LYS A 278 -4.94 9.50 20.71
C LYS A 278 -3.43 9.47 20.42
N PHE A 279 -2.62 10.11 21.26
CA PHE A 279 -1.18 10.19 21.12
C PHE A 279 -0.43 9.53 22.30
N ALA A 280 -1.12 8.71 23.11
CA ALA A 280 -0.49 8.04 24.26
C ALA A 280 0.42 6.86 23.84
N ASP A 281 0.14 6.21 22.71
CA ASP A 281 0.88 5.03 22.24
C ASP A 281 1.82 5.38 21.08
N ILE A 282 2.83 6.23 21.34
CA ILE A 282 3.88 6.56 20.37
C ILE A 282 5.22 5.96 20.84
N PRO A 283 5.88 5.10 20.03
CA PRO A 283 5.37 4.43 18.82
C PRO A 283 4.18 3.53 19.13
N PRO A 284 3.34 3.18 18.14
CA PRO A 284 2.23 2.25 18.37
C PRO A 284 2.73 0.90 18.90
N SER A 285 2.00 0.33 19.85
CA SER A 285 2.27 -0.96 20.49
C SER A 285 2.36 -2.10 19.48
N TYR A 286 1.55 -2.07 18.42
CA TYR A 286 1.64 -3.02 17.30
C TYR A 286 3.00 -2.98 16.58
N CYS A 287 3.72 -1.87 16.63
CA CYS A 287 5.03 -1.76 15.99
C CYS A 287 6.16 -2.27 16.89
N LYS A 288 5.92 -2.47 18.19
CA LYS A 288 6.89 -2.96 19.16
C LYS A 288 6.97 -4.48 19.13
N LYS A 289 8.05 -5.04 19.70
CA LYS A 289 8.16 -6.49 19.89
C LYS A 289 7.00 -7.00 20.74
N GLY A 290 6.37 -8.09 20.32
CA GLY A 290 5.16 -8.63 20.95
C GLY A 290 3.87 -7.93 20.55
N GLY A 291 3.94 -6.92 19.67
CA GLY A 291 2.79 -6.32 19.01
C GLY A 291 2.34 -7.13 17.79
N SER A 292 2.30 -6.50 16.62
CA SER A 292 2.01 -7.19 15.36
C SER A 292 3.08 -8.25 15.06
N PRO A 293 2.69 -9.44 14.56
CA PRO A 293 3.65 -10.43 14.04
C PRO A 293 4.28 -9.98 12.72
N PHE A 294 3.70 -8.97 12.05
CA PHE A 294 4.13 -8.48 10.75
C PHE A 294 4.54 -7.01 10.82
N ARG A 295 5.82 -6.79 11.16
CA ARG A 295 6.42 -5.47 11.34
C ARG A 295 7.44 -5.20 10.25
N ILE A 296 7.18 -4.20 9.40
CA ILE A 296 8.05 -3.82 8.28
C ILE A 296 8.93 -2.65 8.72
N ASN A 297 10.25 -2.80 8.59
CA ASN A 297 11.26 -1.80 8.96
C ASN A 297 11.21 -1.31 10.41
N CYS A 298 10.58 -2.05 11.32
CA CYS A 298 10.50 -1.71 12.74
C CYS A 298 11.57 -2.46 13.56
N ASN A 299 12.27 -1.78 14.47
CA ASN A 299 12.99 -2.48 15.54
C ASN A 299 12.05 -2.94 16.66
N ASP A 300 12.62 -3.61 17.66
CA ASP A 300 11.89 -4.09 18.83
C ASP A 300 11.24 -2.99 19.68
N THR A 301 11.70 -1.75 19.58
CA THR A 301 11.08 -0.58 20.25
C THR A 301 10.03 0.11 19.40
N GLY A 302 9.77 -0.40 18.18
CA GLY A 302 8.77 0.12 17.26
C GLY A 302 9.22 1.34 16.45
N TYR A 303 10.50 1.69 16.45
CA TYR A 303 11.02 2.74 15.59
C TYR A 303 11.57 2.19 14.28
N TYR A 304 11.62 3.07 13.28
CA TYR A 304 12.22 2.76 11.99
C TYR A 304 13.68 2.30 12.13
N VAL A 305 14.04 1.27 11.36
CA VAL A 305 15.42 0.87 11.11
C VAL A 305 15.63 0.78 9.61
N ALA A 306 16.68 1.44 9.14
CA ALA A 306 17.06 1.36 7.74
C ALA A 306 17.34 -0.09 7.32
N PRO A 307 16.85 -0.52 6.16
CA PRO A 307 17.18 -1.83 5.63
C PRO A 307 18.71 -1.98 5.53
N LYS A 308 19.23 -3.15 5.91
CA LYS A 308 20.68 -3.43 6.01
C LYS A 308 21.42 -3.37 4.66
N LYS A 309 20.70 -3.23 3.53
CA LYS A 309 21.23 -2.96 2.20
C LYS A 309 20.34 -1.94 1.51
N ASP A 310 20.97 -0.98 0.85
CA ASP A 310 20.34 0.05 0.02
C ASP A 310 19.56 -0.62 -1.12
N VAL A 311 18.25 -0.83 -0.93
CA VAL A 311 17.32 -1.34 -1.96
C VAL A 311 17.25 -0.39 -3.16
N SER A 312 17.76 0.84 -3.01
CA SER A 312 17.84 1.85 -4.08
C SER A 312 18.79 1.46 -5.23
N SER A 313 19.55 0.37 -5.11
CA SER A 313 20.38 -0.15 -6.21
C SER A 313 19.73 -1.27 -7.03
N THR A 314 18.60 -1.84 -6.58
CA THR A 314 17.86 -2.90 -7.30
C THR A 314 16.51 -2.43 -7.86
N CYS A 315 15.82 -1.49 -7.19
CA CYS A 315 14.77 -0.69 -7.84
C CYS A 315 15.43 0.52 -8.48
N SER A 316 15.91 0.32 -9.71
CA SER A 316 16.56 1.37 -10.50
C SER A 316 15.59 2.53 -10.73
N LYS A 317 16.14 3.75 -10.88
CA LYS A 317 15.43 5.03 -11.02
C LYS A 317 14.35 5.12 -12.11
N ASP A 318 14.21 4.07 -12.93
CA ASP A 318 13.27 3.96 -14.04
C ASP A 318 12.45 2.65 -14.02
N ALA A 319 12.49 1.85 -12.94
CA ALA A 319 11.80 0.58 -12.84
C ALA A 319 10.84 0.57 -11.66
N ASN A 320 9.54 0.46 -11.97
CA ASN A 320 8.50 0.07 -11.03
C ASN A 320 8.98 -1.14 -10.18
N CYS A 321 8.48 -1.25 -8.95
CA CYS A 321 8.52 -2.47 -8.13
C CYS A 321 7.65 -3.57 -8.79
N GLU A 322 7.96 -3.89 -10.03
CA GLU A 322 7.28 -4.85 -10.90
C GLU A 322 8.13 -6.12 -10.97
N ALA A 323 7.46 -7.27 -11.07
CA ALA A 323 8.08 -8.53 -11.44
C ALA A 323 9.10 -8.35 -12.58
N THR A 324 10.33 -8.76 -12.34
CA THR A 324 11.41 -8.65 -13.31
C THR A 324 11.20 -9.64 -14.47
N PRO A 325 11.89 -9.48 -15.61
CA PRO A 325 11.91 -10.51 -16.66
C PRO A 325 12.32 -11.89 -16.13
N ALA A 326 13.16 -11.95 -15.08
CA ALA A 326 13.53 -13.19 -14.43
C ALA A 326 12.37 -13.80 -13.62
N ASP A 327 11.55 -12.97 -12.95
CA ASP A 327 10.33 -13.41 -12.27
C ASP A 327 9.32 -14.00 -13.24
N PHE A 328 9.05 -13.33 -14.36
CA PHE A 328 8.18 -13.87 -15.40
C PHE A 328 8.72 -15.14 -16.02
N LYS A 329 10.04 -15.22 -16.23
CA LYS A 329 10.68 -16.44 -16.72
C LYS A 329 10.46 -17.58 -15.73
N ARG A 330 10.62 -17.35 -14.42
CA ARG A 330 10.31 -18.35 -13.39
C ARG A 330 8.84 -18.77 -13.44
N ALA A 331 7.92 -17.81 -13.43
CA ALA A 331 6.48 -18.10 -13.40
C ALA A 331 6.01 -18.92 -14.62
N ARG A 332 6.47 -18.55 -15.82
CA ARG A 332 6.14 -19.25 -17.07
C ARG A 332 6.84 -20.62 -17.21
N THR A 333 7.93 -20.84 -16.48
CA THR A 333 8.64 -22.12 -16.50
C THR A 333 7.94 -23.11 -15.56
N ARG A 334 7.08 -23.97 -16.12
CA ARG A 334 6.30 -24.96 -15.35
C ARG A 334 7.18 -26.02 -14.68
N LYS A 335 8.11 -26.62 -15.44
CA LYS A 335 9.10 -27.58 -14.92
C LYS A 335 10.43 -26.86 -14.73
N PRO A 336 10.95 -26.77 -13.50
CA PRO A 336 12.18 -26.05 -13.21
C PRO A 336 13.42 -26.82 -13.71
N ARG A 337 14.59 -26.19 -13.62
CA ARG A 337 15.88 -26.82 -13.95
C ARG A 337 16.24 -27.92 -12.96
N ASP A 338 17.12 -28.83 -13.36
CA ASP A 338 17.50 -30.01 -12.56
C ASP A 338 18.08 -29.66 -11.18
N GLU A 339 18.72 -28.51 -11.04
CA GLU A 339 19.24 -28.00 -9.75
C GLU A 339 18.15 -27.67 -8.70
N TYR A 340 16.89 -27.61 -9.11
CA TYR A 340 15.71 -27.42 -8.25
C TYR A 340 14.87 -28.69 -8.12
N ARG A 341 15.38 -29.84 -8.59
CA ARG A 341 14.65 -31.10 -8.68
C ARG A 341 15.36 -32.21 -7.94
N ALA A 342 14.61 -33.24 -7.56
CA ALA A 342 15.16 -34.41 -6.91
C ALA A 342 14.33 -35.68 -7.15
N SER A 343 14.89 -36.84 -6.80
CA SER A 343 14.29 -38.16 -7.06
C SER A 343 13.27 -38.65 -6.03
N SER A 344 13.11 -37.97 -4.90
CA SER A 344 12.17 -38.35 -3.82
C SER A 344 11.63 -37.12 -3.09
N PHE A 345 10.57 -37.26 -2.30
CA PHE A 345 10.02 -36.17 -1.49
C PHE A 345 11.08 -35.55 -0.56
N VAL A 346 11.78 -36.41 0.21
CA VAL A 346 12.80 -35.96 1.17
C VAL A 346 13.91 -35.19 0.45
N ASN A 347 14.43 -35.74 -0.65
CA ASN A 347 15.50 -35.09 -1.41
C ASN A 347 15.01 -33.80 -2.08
N MET A 348 13.74 -33.72 -2.47
CA MET A 348 13.12 -32.50 -3.00
C MET A 348 13.10 -31.42 -1.92
N SER A 349 12.57 -31.73 -0.73
CA SER A 349 12.56 -30.77 0.38
C SER A 349 13.98 -30.32 0.74
N MET A 350 14.96 -31.21 0.80
CA MET A 350 16.37 -30.85 1.01
C MET A 350 16.91 -29.90 -0.06
N THR A 351 16.68 -30.20 -1.34
CA THR A 351 17.11 -29.36 -2.45
C THR A 351 16.46 -27.98 -2.39
N LEU A 352 15.15 -27.91 -2.16
CA LEU A 352 14.42 -26.64 -2.10
C LEU A 352 14.78 -25.83 -0.85
N ASN A 353 14.93 -26.48 0.31
CA ASN A 353 15.36 -25.83 1.54
C ASN A 353 16.76 -25.24 1.42
N LYS A 354 17.68 -25.90 0.69
CA LYS A 354 19.00 -25.31 0.37
C LYS A 354 18.84 -23.95 -0.31
N TRP A 355 17.91 -23.83 -1.27
CA TRP A 355 17.64 -22.58 -1.98
C TRP A 355 16.95 -21.55 -1.08
N LEU A 356 16.00 -21.95 -0.24
CA LEU A 356 15.36 -21.07 0.74
C LEU A 356 16.37 -20.48 1.73
N THR A 357 17.25 -21.31 2.29
CA THR A 357 18.32 -20.88 3.21
C THR A 357 19.33 -19.96 2.54
N SER A 358 19.57 -20.12 1.23
CA SER A 358 20.43 -19.20 0.46
C SER A 358 19.73 -17.92 0.00
N GLY A 359 18.42 -17.82 0.24
CA GLY A 359 17.56 -16.76 -0.26
C GLY A 359 17.67 -15.45 0.54
N SER A 360 16.80 -14.51 0.18
CA SER A 360 16.82 -13.14 0.71
C SER A 360 16.30 -13.01 2.15
N ALA A 361 15.44 -13.94 2.60
CA ALA A 361 14.81 -13.89 3.92
C ALA A 361 15.40 -14.92 4.91
N PRO A 362 15.44 -14.61 6.22
CA PRO A 362 15.81 -15.60 7.22
C PRO A 362 14.80 -16.75 7.20
N VAL A 363 15.25 -17.94 7.58
CA VAL A 363 14.43 -19.15 7.59
C VAL A 363 14.31 -19.71 9.01
N LYS A 364 13.23 -20.45 9.25
CA LYS A 364 12.93 -21.15 10.50
C LYS A 364 12.36 -22.53 10.16
N GLU A 365 12.59 -23.55 10.98
CA GLU A 365 12.08 -24.90 10.68
C GLU A 365 10.56 -24.91 10.76
N CYS A 366 9.87 -25.60 9.83
CA CYS A 366 8.40 -25.64 9.82
C CYS A 366 7.82 -26.06 11.17
N SER A 367 8.50 -26.97 11.88
CA SER A 367 8.05 -27.46 13.18
C SER A 367 8.10 -26.44 14.31
N GLU A 368 8.87 -25.37 14.15
CA GLU A 368 8.99 -24.30 15.12
C GLU A 368 7.92 -23.21 14.93
N PHE A 369 7.18 -23.25 13.82
CA PHE A 369 6.05 -22.36 13.63
C PHE A 369 4.80 -22.90 14.31
N ASP A 370 4.08 -22.02 14.99
CA ASP A 370 2.70 -22.28 15.35
C ASP A 370 1.74 -21.95 14.20
N PHE A 371 0.48 -22.32 14.41
CA PHE A 371 -0.56 -22.14 13.41
C PHE A 371 -0.85 -20.66 13.14
N GLU A 372 -0.86 -19.81 14.17
CA GLU A 372 -1.16 -18.39 14.06
C GLU A 372 -0.06 -17.66 13.29
N GLU A 373 1.22 -17.99 13.53
CA GLU A 373 2.38 -17.49 12.80
C GLU A 373 2.29 -17.82 11.30
N LEU A 374 2.01 -19.08 10.93
CA LEU A 374 1.91 -19.49 9.52
C LEU A 374 0.75 -18.80 8.81
N HIS A 375 -0.37 -18.67 9.51
CA HIS A 375 -1.53 -17.97 9.03
C HIS A 375 -1.25 -16.49 8.76
N GLY A 376 -0.60 -15.81 9.69
CA GLY A 376 -0.20 -14.41 9.48
C GLY A 376 0.74 -14.23 8.33
N LEU A 377 1.66 -15.19 8.17
CA LEU A 377 2.58 -15.17 7.06
C LEU A 377 1.85 -15.42 5.73
N GLU A 378 0.95 -16.39 5.63
CA GLU A 378 0.13 -16.61 4.43
C GLU A 378 -0.65 -15.35 4.04
N ALA A 379 -1.32 -14.72 4.99
CA ALA A 379 -2.05 -13.48 4.75
C ALA A 379 -1.14 -12.35 4.27
N ALA A 380 0.02 -12.18 4.91
CA ALA A 380 1.01 -11.18 4.52
C ALA A 380 1.55 -11.43 3.10
N LEU A 381 1.91 -12.67 2.77
CA LEU A 381 2.43 -13.02 1.45
C LEU A 381 1.37 -12.86 0.35
N TYR A 382 0.12 -13.20 0.64
CA TYR A 382 -0.98 -12.95 -0.27
C TYR A 382 -1.15 -11.45 -0.53
N LEU A 383 -1.06 -10.60 0.50
CA LEU A 383 -1.14 -9.13 0.34
C LEU A 383 0.06 -8.56 -0.44
N LEU A 384 1.23 -9.17 -0.31
CA LEU A 384 2.46 -8.77 -1.01
C LEU A 384 2.59 -9.32 -2.43
N ARG A 385 1.66 -10.18 -2.88
CA ARG A 385 1.80 -10.86 -4.18
C ARG A 385 1.81 -9.89 -5.35
N ASP A 386 2.63 -10.21 -6.35
CA ASP A 386 2.61 -9.51 -7.63
C ASP A 386 1.46 -10.05 -8.47
N SER A 387 0.50 -9.18 -8.83
CA SER A 387 -0.67 -9.60 -9.62
C SER A 387 -0.31 -10.14 -10.99
N GLN A 388 0.75 -9.67 -11.63
CA GLN A 388 1.13 -10.11 -12.96
C GLN A 388 1.70 -11.53 -12.89
N LEU A 389 2.38 -11.88 -11.79
CA LEU A 389 2.78 -13.27 -11.52
C LEU A 389 1.59 -14.16 -11.21
N ASP A 390 0.66 -13.72 -10.35
CA ASP A 390 -0.56 -14.47 -10.02
C ASP A 390 -1.38 -14.76 -11.29
N GLU A 391 -1.56 -13.77 -12.16
CA GLU A 391 -2.31 -13.90 -13.42
C GLU A 391 -1.72 -14.97 -14.35
N VAL A 392 -0.40 -15.17 -14.37
CA VAL A 392 0.25 -16.26 -15.13
C VAL A 392 -0.26 -17.62 -14.66
N TYR A 393 -0.46 -17.80 -13.35
CA TYR A 393 -0.93 -19.06 -12.78
C TYR A 393 -2.44 -19.23 -12.85
N GLN A 394 -3.22 -18.14 -12.84
CA GLN A 394 -4.68 -18.22 -12.96
C GLN A 394 -5.13 -18.53 -14.40
N LYS A 395 -4.40 -18.04 -15.41
CA LYS A 395 -4.73 -18.25 -16.84
C LYS A 395 -4.62 -19.69 -17.32
N VAL A 396 -3.87 -20.52 -16.62
CA VAL A 396 -3.66 -21.93 -16.96
C VAL A 396 -4.03 -22.75 -15.72
N THR A 397 -4.49 -23.99 -15.89
CA THR A 397 -4.79 -24.86 -14.73
C THR A 397 -3.47 -25.33 -14.08
N ASP A 398 -2.75 -24.41 -13.43
CA ASP A 398 -1.46 -24.62 -12.76
C ASP A 398 -1.69 -25.08 -11.32
N ASN A 399 -0.77 -25.89 -10.80
CA ASN A 399 -0.77 -26.32 -9.39
C ASN A 399 -0.17 -25.26 -8.45
N ARG A 400 0.40 -24.19 -9.03
CA ARG A 400 0.90 -23.02 -8.32
C ARG A 400 -0.16 -21.94 -8.12
N ARG A 401 -1.36 -22.09 -8.67
CA ARG A 401 -2.45 -21.13 -8.46
C ARG A 401 -2.86 -21.10 -6.99
N ALA A 402 -3.36 -19.96 -6.54
CA ALA A 402 -4.08 -19.86 -5.28
C ALA A 402 -5.33 -20.74 -5.34
N PHE A 403 -5.43 -21.77 -4.49
CA PHE A 403 -6.61 -22.65 -4.48
C PHE A 403 -7.81 -21.99 -3.79
N ASN A 404 -7.58 -21.04 -2.89
CA ASN A 404 -8.63 -20.24 -2.26
C ASN A 404 -8.64 -18.84 -2.88
N SER A 405 -9.83 -18.36 -3.25
CA SER A 405 -10.01 -17.10 -3.99
C SER A 405 -9.71 -15.85 -3.15
N THR A 406 -9.87 -15.94 -1.82
CA THR A 406 -9.77 -14.78 -0.92
C THR A 406 -9.07 -15.14 0.40
N LEU A 407 -8.58 -14.12 1.11
CA LEU A 407 -8.03 -14.28 2.47
C LEU A 407 -9.03 -14.85 3.47
N ALA A 408 -10.30 -14.47 3.35
CA ALA A 408 -11.38 -15.02 4.16
C ALA A 408 -11.54 -16.54 3.92
N ASP A 409 -11.40 -16.99 2.67
CA ASP A 409 -11.46 -18.42 2.32
C ASP A 409 -10.28 -19.20 2.91
N PHE A 410 -9.05 -18.65 2.85
CA PHE A 410 -7.87 -19.24 3.48
C PHE A 410 -8.11 -19.44 4.97
N GLN A 411 -8.48 -18.36 5.66
CA GLN A 411 -8.68 -18.40 7.09
C GLN A 411 -9.79 -19.39 7.48
N LYS A 412 -10.96 -19.28 6.85
CA LYS A 412 -12.09 -20.18 7.12
C LYS A 412 -11.70 -21.64 6.96
N THR A 413 -11.06 -21.98 5.85
CA THR A 413 -10.67 -23.36 5.53
C THR A 413 -9.80 -23.96 6.62
N TRP A 414 -8.77 -23.22 7.04
CA TRP A 414 -7.81 -23.74 7.99
C TRP A 414 -8.33 -23.72 9.43
N THR A 415 -9.11 -22.71 9.82
CA THR A 415 -9.82 -22.69 11.12
C THR A 415 -10.76 -23.90 11.25
N GLU A 416 -11.53 -24.21 10.19
CA GLU A 416 -12.39 -25.40 10.15
C GLU A 416 -11.59 -26.68 10.33
N LEU A 417 -10.47 -26.83 9.61
CA LEU A 417 -9.59 -28.01 9.74
C LEU A 417 -8.97 -28.15 11.13
N GLN A 418 -8.54 -27.04 11.74
CA GLN A 418 -8.01 -27.04 13.09
C GLN A 418 -9.09 -27.47 14.10
N ALA A 419 -10.31 -26.95 13.97
CA ALA A 419 -11.44 -27.30 14.83
C ALA A 419 -11.77 -28.80 14.76
N LEU A 420 -11.60 -29.44 13.59
CA LEU A 420 -11.80 -30.89 13.44
C LEU A 420 -10.78 -31.73 14.24
N THR A 421 -9.62 -31.19 14.60
CA THR A 421 -8.59 -31.92 15.36
C THR A 421 -8.83 -31.90 16.87
N VAL A 422 -9.59 -30.92 17.38
CA VAL A 422 -9.81 -30.73 18.82
C VAL A 422 -10.54 -31.94 19.40
N GLY A 423 -9.92 -32.62 20.36
CA GLY A 423 -10.48 -33.80 21.01
C GLY A 423 -10.40 -35.09 20.18
N HIS A 424 -9.73 -35.07 19.02
CA HIS A 424 -9.51 -36.25 18.21
C HIS A 424 -8.39 -37.13 18.81
N LYS A 425 -8.55 -38.46 18.80
CA LYS A 425 -7.58 -39.42 19.37
C LYS A 425 -6.14 -39.28 18.85
N ASN A 426 -5.98 -38.82 17.60
CA ASN A 426 -4.69 -38.61 16.93
C ASN A 426 -4.38 -37.11 16.73
N GLN A 427 -4.90 -36.22 17.59
CA GLN A 427 -4.80 -34.77 17.45
C GLN A 427 -3.38 -34.29 17.11
N THR A 428 -2.36 -34.71 17.87
CA THR A 428 -0.96 -34.28 17.66
C THR A 428 -0.45 -34.60 16.25
N GLN A 429 -0.78 -35.78 15.71
CA GLN A 429 -0.35 -36.18 14.36
C GLN A 429 -1.07 -35.36 13.29
N LEU A 430 -2.38 -35.18 13.43
CA LEU A 430 -3.20 -34.43 12.47
C LEU A 430 -2.88 -32.94 12.45
N VAL A 431 -2.62 -32.34 13.61
CA VAL A 431 -2.11 -30.95 13.72
C VAL A 431 -0.77 -30.81 12.99
N GLY A 432 0.10 -31.82 13.11
CA GLY A 432 1.35 -31.87 12.33
C GLY A 432 1.12 -31.87 10.82
N VAL A 433 0.16 -32.64 10.32
CA VAL A 433 -0.22 -32.66 8.89
C VAL A 433 -0.70 -31.29 8.43
N ILE A 434 -1.56 -30.62 9.21
CA ILE A 434 -2.07 -29.28 8.88
C ILE A 434 -0.94 -28.26 8.80
N ARG A 435 -0.10 -28.19 9.85
CA ARG A 435 1.06 -27.27 9.90
C ARG A 435 1.99 -27.47 8.71
N ASP A 436 2.35 -28.73 8.43
CA ASP A 436 3.24 -29.06 7.32
C ASP A 436 2.64 -28.66 5.97
N SER A 437 1.32 -28.79 5.80
CA SER A 437 0.60 -28.31 4.61
C SER A 437 0.68 -26.79 4.47
N LEU A 438 0.46 -26.04 5.56
CA LEU A 438 0.59 -24.58 5.58
C LEU A 438 2.00 -24.12 5.24
N CYS A 439 3.04 -24.79 5.75
CA CYS A 439 4.43 -24.48 5.37
C CYS A 439 4.68 -24.62 3.86
N HIS A 440 4.09 -25.64 3.22
CA HIS A 440 4.15 -25.77 1.77
C HIS A 440 3.45 -24.61 1.06
N GLU A 441 2.26 -24.22 1.51
CA GLU A 441 1.50 -23.11 0.92
C GLU A 441 2.23 -21.77 1.05
N VAL A 442 2.75 -21.46 2.24
CA VAL A 442 3.57 -20.27 2.51
C VAL A 442 4.80 -20.23 1.60
N VAL A 443 5.52 -21.34 1.44
CA VAL A 443 6.69 -21.41 0.54
C VAL A 443 6.26 -21.22 -0.92
N MET A 444 5.12 -21.77 -1.33
CA MET A 444 4.58 -21.57 -2.67
C MET A 444 4.27 -20.09 -2.94
N TRP A 445 3.60 -19.40 -2.01
CA TRP A 445 3.37 -17.97 -2.06
C TRP A 445 4.69 -17.19 -2.16
N TYR A 446 5.59 -17.41 -1.21
CA TYR A 446 6.87 -16.71 -1.14
C TYR A 446 7.68 -16.87 -2.44
N VAL A 447 7.86 -18.10 -2.94
CA VAL A 447 8.72 -18.36 -4.09
C VAL A 447 8.08 -17.93 -5.41
N HIS A 448 6.80 -18.24 -5.61
CA HIS A 448 6.16 -18.16 -6.93
C HIS A 448 5.37 -16.88 -7.17
N HIS A 449 4.80 -16.29 -6.13
CA HIS A 449 3.87 -15.16 -6.24
C HIS A 449 4.47 -13.83 -5.84
N LEU A 450 5.60 -13.83 -5.13
CA LEU A 450 6.33 -12.61 -4.84
C LEU A 450 7.37 -12.30 -5.93
N ALA A 451 7.45 -11.02 -6.29
CA ALA A 451 8.58 -10.45 -7.00
C ALA A 451 9.84 -10.42 -6.10
N GLU A 452 11.02 -10.31 -6.71
CA GLU A 452 12.29 -10.43 -5.99
C GLU A 452 12.53 -9.30 -4.97
N ASP A 453 12.05 -8.10 -5.26
CA ASP A 453 12.07 -6.95 -4.36
C ASP A 453 11.21 -7.16 -3.11
N ALA A 454 10.00 -7.72 -3.25
CA ALA A 454 9.13 -8.07 -2.12
C ALA A 454 9.80 -9.12 -1.22
N LYS A 455 10.50 -10.10 -1.79
CA LYS A 455 11.30 -11.08 -1.02
C LYS A 455 12.45 -10.42 -0.26
N GLN A 456 13.14 -9.47 -0.89
CA GLN A 456 14.21 -8.70 -0.24
C GLN A 456 13.67 -7.85 0.91
N LEU A 457 12.53 -7.19 0.71
CA LEU A 457 11.84 -6.39 1.74
C LEU A 457 11.50 -7.24 2.97
N LEU A 458 10.92 -8.43 2.76
CA LEU A 458 10.62 -9.38 3.84
C LEU A 458 11.87 -9.78 4.60
N GLY A 459 12.94 -10.12 3.89
CA GLY A 459 14.19 -10.53 4.50
C GLY A 459 14.88 -9.44 5.31
N GLN A 460 14.85 -8.20 4.82
CA GLN A 460 15.38 -7.04 5.54
C GLN A 460 14.54 -6.68 6.77
N SER A 461 13.22 -6.92 6.70
CA SER A 461 12.29 -6.74 7.82
C SER A 461 12.42 -7.85 8.87
N GLY A 462 13.24 -8.87 8.62
CA GLY A 462 13.45 -9.98 9.55
C GLY A 462 12.29 -10.99 9.58
N VAL A 463 11.39 -10.94 8.61
CA VAL A 463 10.30 -11.92 8.48
C VAL A 463 10.90 -13.28 8.14
N GLN A 464 10.60 -14.29 8.97
CA GLN A 464 11.13 -15.65 8.79
C GLN A 464 10.21 -16.46 7.88
N ILE A 465 10.79 -17.13 6.89
CA ILE A 465 10.07 -18.04 5.98
C ILE A 465 10.26 -19.49 6.45
N PRO A 466 9.19 -20.31 6.51
CA PRO A 466 9.33 -21.71 6.88
C PRO A 466 10.14 -22.48 5.85
N LEU A 467 10.97 -23.39 6.35
CA LEU A 467 11.52 -24.47 5.54
C LEU A 467 10.44 -25.50 5.22
N LEU A 468 10.56 -26.20 4.10
CA LEU A 468 9.67 -27.31 3.75
C LEU A 468 9.92 -28.52 4.68
N PRO A 469 8.87 -29.21 5.13
CA PRO A 469 9.02 -30.42 5.91
C PRO A 469 9.71 -31.53 5.10
N TYR A 470 10.57 -32.31 5.78
CA TYR A 470 11.27 -33.45 5.17
C TYR A 470 10.43 -34.72 5.13
N GLN A 471 9.37 -34.80 5.95
CA GLN A 471 8.51 -35.97 6.05
C GLN A 471 7.32 -35.87 5.08
N SER A 472 7.15 -36.88 4.24
CA SER A 472 5.91 -37.04 3.46
C SER A 472 4.83 -37.65 4.36
N HIS A 473 3.63 -37.06 4.37
CA HIS A 473 2.48 -37.69 5.01
C HIS A 473 1.80 -38.74 4.13
N ARG A 474 2.15 -38.83 2.85
CA ARG A 474 1.52 -39.75 1.87
C ARG A 474 2.36 -40.99 1.55
N GLU A 475 3.69 -40.88 1.62
CA GLU A 475 4.62 -41.96 1.31
C GLU A 475 5.01 -42.78 2.54
N GLY A 476 5.59 -43.98 2.34
CA GLY A 476 6.23 -44.73 3.43
C GLY A 476 5.29 -45.15 4.56
N THR A 477 5.51 -44.65 5.78
CA THR A 477 4.63 -44.83 6.96
C THR A 477 3.93 -43.52 7.33
N GLY A 478 3.71 -42.64 6.35
CA GLY A 478 3.11 -41.32 6.56
C GLY A 478 1.69 -41.39 7.10
N THR A 479 1.29 -40.33 7.83
CA THR A 479 0.01 -40.24 8.55
C THR A 479 -1.19 -40.44 7.63
N CYS A 480 -1.12 -39.95 6.38
CA CYS A 480 -2.18 -40.01 5.39
C CYS A 480 -2.15 -41.26 4.51
N LYS A 481 -1.35 -42.27 4.87
CA LYS A 481 -1.28 -43.53 4.14
C LYS A 481 -2.14 -44.61 4.81
N GLY A 482 -3.07 -45.21 4.05
CA GLY A 482 -3.83 -46.39 4.46
C GLY A 482 -5.34 -46.15 4.57
N PRO A 483 -6.12 -47.16 5.00
CA PRO A 483 -7.58 -47.03 5.09
C PRO A 483 -7.98 -45.95 6.09
N VAL A 484 -8.94 -45.14 5.68
CA VAL A 484 -9.47 -43.96 6.39
C VAL A 484 -9.80 -44.30 7.85
N GLY A 485 -9.03 -43.78 8.79
CA GLY A 485 -9.23 -44.04 10.22
C GLY A 485 -10.46 -43.33 10.81
N SER A 486 -10.84 -42.17 10.26
CA SER A 486 -12.01 -41.36 10.60
C SER A 486 -12.30 -40.33 9.50
N LYS A 487 -13.53 -39.79 9.45
CA LYS A 487 -13.89 -38.70 8.51
C LYS A 487 -13.00 -37.46 8.68
N THR A 488 -12.66 -37.10 9.91
CA THR A 488 -11.69 -36.03 10.23
C THR A 488 -10.33 -36.29 9.56
N HIS A 489 -9.83 -37.52 9.67
CA HIS A 489 -8.57 -37.90 9.07
C HIS A 489 -8.62 -37.78 7.53
N GLU A 490 -9.72 -38.21 6.91
CA GLU A 490 -9.94 -38.08 5.46
C GLU A 490 -9.88 -36.62 5.00
N GLN A 491 -10.61 -35.72 5.66
CA GLN A 491 -10.68 -34.31 5.27
C GLN A 491 -9.32 -33.61 5.38
N ILE A 492 -8.57 -33.87 6.45
CA ILE A 492 -7.24 -33.29 6.66
C ILE A 492 -6.25 -33.81 5.62
N CYS A 493 -6.26 -35.11 5.37
CA CYS A 493 -5.36 -35.72 4.39
C CYS A 493 -5.71 -35.33 2.95
N GLN A 494 -6.99 -35.17 2.63
CA GLN A 494 -7.40 -34.63 1.34
C GLN A 494 -6.88 -33.20 1.14
N LYS A 495 -7.06 -32.32 2.14
CA LYS A 495 -6.54 -30.95 2.04
C LYS A 495 -5.02 -30.94 1.89
N HIS A 496 -4.31 -31.78 2.65
CA HIS A 496 -2.86 -31.93 2.53
C HIS A 496 -2.44 -32.26 1.09
N GLU A 497 -3.15 -33.16 0.42
CA GLU A 497 -2.87 -33.52 -0.99
C GLU A 497 -3.13 -32.38 -1.97
N GLU A 498 -4.17 -31.56 -1.72
CA GLU A 498 -4.48 -30.40 -2.53
C GLU A 498 -3.44 -29.28 -2.38
N THR A 499 -2.85 -29.12 -1.20
CA THR A 499 -1.88 -28.05 -0.90
C THR A 499 -0.43 -28.45 -1.22
N VAL A 500 -0.03 -29.71 -0.99
CA VAL A 500 1.36 -30.17 -1.16
C VAL A 500 1.63 -30.59 -2.62
N THR A 501 1.69 -29.59 -3.50
CA THR A 501 1.81 -29.81 -4.95
C THR A 501 3.23 -29.71 -5.50
N CYS A 502 4.22 -29.31 -4.69
CA CYS A 502 5.60 -29.07 -5.12
C CYS A 502 6.19 -30.27 -5.88
N MET A 503 5.89 -31.49 -5.43
CA MET A 503 6.35 -32.74 -6.06
C MET A 503 5.99 -32.85 -7.54
N SER A 504 4.84 -32.29 -7.97
CA SER A 504 4.37 -32.41 -9.35
C SER A 504 5.32 -31.77 -10.37
N CYS A 505 6.15 -30.82 -9.93
CA CYS A 505 7.13 -30.12 -10.76
C CYS A 505 8.57 -30.39 -10.32
N HIS A 506 8.80 -30.59 -9.01
CA HIS A 506 10.13 -30.67 -8.41
C HIS A 506 10.61 -32.09 -8.12
N SER A 507 9.77 -33.12 -8.32
CA SER A 507 10.18 -34.52 -8.18
C SER A 507 10.24 -35.25 -9.53
N ASP A 508 11.15 -36.21 -9.67
CA ASP A 508 11.20 -37.14 -10.82
C ASP A 508 10.23 -38.32 -10.69
N VAL A 509 9.49 -38.42 -9.58
CA VAL A 509 8.64 -39.58 -9.24
C VAL A 509 7.39 -39.68 -10.13
N TYR A 510 6.86 -38.56 -10.61
CA TYR A 510 5.63 -38.48 -11.41
C TYR A 510 5.89 -38.19 -12.90
N ARG A 511 6.76 -38.97 -13.56
CA ARG A 511 7.00 -38.84 -15.00
C ARG A 511 5.88 -39.41 -15.86
#